data_AF-A0A3D4NPG5-F1
#
_entry.id   AF-A0A3D4NPG5-F1
#
_cell.length_a   1.000
_cell.length_b   1.000
_cell.length_c   1.000
_cell.angle_alpha   90.00
_cell.angle_beta   90.00
_cell.angle_gamma   90.00
#
_symmetry.space_group_name_H-M   'P 1'
#
loop_
_entity.id
_entity.type
_entity.pdbx_description
1 polymer ?
#
loop_
_entity_poly.entity_id
_entity_poly.type
_entity_poly.pdbx_seq_one_letter_code
_entity_poly.pdbx_strand_id
1 'polypeptide(L)' 'SEVDPICAMQACMDGFELVSPFIDGINTGTEESIDKALLGKIDLIVTTTGNVNVCDSNMLKALKKRAVVCNIGHF' A
#
# COMPACT_ATOMS: atom_id res chain seq x y z
N SER A 1 -2.92 -5.52 -3.81
CA SER A 1 -2.47 -6.01 -5.11
C SER A 1 -2.07 -4.81 -5.90
N GLU A 2 -1.07 -4.95 -6.78
CA GLU A 2 -0.83 -3.89 -7.74
C GLU A 2 -2.04 -3.77 -8.70
N VAL A 3 -2.33 -2.54 -9.14
CA VAL A 3 -3.39 -2.21 -10.07
C VAL A 3 -3.11 -2.82 -11.45
N ASP A 4 -1.84 -2.86 -11.87
CA ASP A 4 -1.42 -3.56 -13.07
C ASP A 4 -1.18 -5.06 -12.76
N PRO A 5 -1.99 -5.98 -13.33
CA PRO A 5 -1.87 -7.41 -13.07
C PRO A 5 -0.59 -8.04 -13.65
N ILE A 6 0.02 -7.45 -14.67
CA ILE A 6 1.28 -7.94 -15.25
C ILE A 6 2.42 -7.60 -14.30
N CYS A 7 2.52 -6.36 -13.83
CA CYS A 7 3.49 -5.95 -12.82
C CYS A 7 3.30 -6.75 -11.53
N ALA A 8 2.05 -7.04 -11.17
CA ALA A 8 1.76 -7.91 -10.04
C ALA A 8 2.30 -9.34 -10.27
N MET A 9 2.04 -9.94 -11.44
CA MET A 9 2.60 -11.25 -11.76
C MET A 9 4.13 -11.26 -11.70
N GLN A 10 4.80 -10.20 -12.17
CA GLN A 10 6.25 -10.08 -12.08
C GLN A 10 6.74 -10.08 -10.63
N ALA A 11 6.12 -9.29 -9.74
CA ALA A 11 6.49 -9.25 -8.33
C ALA A 11 6.32 -10.62 -7.64
N CYS A 12 5.26 -11.36 -7.96
CA CYS A 12 5.08 -12.73 -7.48
C CYS A 12 6.23 -13.66 -7.93
N MET A 13 6.65 -13.55 -9.21
CA MET A 13 7.74 -14.35 -9.75
C MET A 13 9.10 -13.99 -9.14
N ASP A 14 9.28 -12.73 -8.75
CA ASP A 14 10.47 -12.23 -8.06
C ASP A 14 10.49 -12.60 -6.56
N GLY A 15 9.45 -13.28 -6.05
CA GLY A 15 9.38 -13.77 -4.68
C GLY A 15 8.78 -12.80 -3.67
N PHE A 16 8.09 -11.75 -4.14
CA PHE A 16 7.39 -10.81 -3.27
C PHE A 16 5.94 -11.24 -3.01
N GLU A 17 5.47 -11.00 -1.79
CA GLU A 17 4.07 -11.17 -1.44
C GLU A 17 3.24 -9.97 -1.91
N LEU A 18 2.18 -10.24 -2.66
CA LEU A 18 1.29 -9.22 -3.19
C LEU A 18 0.09 -8.99 -2.30
N VAL A 19 0.15 -7.88 -1.59
CA VAL A 19 -0.88 -7.46 -0.64
C VAL A 19 -1.53 -6.15 -1.07
N SER A 20 -2.77 -5.92 -0.65
CA SER A 20 -3.45 -4.64 -0.83
C SER A 20 -3.55 -3.92 0.51
N PRO A 21 -3.32 -2.61 0.57
CA PRO A 21 -3.66 -1.84 1.77
C PRO A 21 -5.17 -1.75 2.01
N PHE A 22 -5.99 -2.07 1.01
CA PHE A 22 -7.45 -2.09 1.10
C PHE A 22 -8.00 -3.52 1.13
N ILE A 23 -9.05 -3.75 1.92
CA ILE A 23 -9.81 -5.01 1.97
C ILE A 23 -10.34 -5.31 0.57
N ASP A 24 -10.10 -6.53 0.09
CA ASP A 24 -10.44 -7.00 -1.26
C ASP A 24 -9.90 -6.13 -2.42
N GLY A 25 -8.94 -5.24 -2.15
CA GLY A 25 -8.42 -4.32 -3.16
C GLY A 25 -9.34 -3.14 -3.49
N ILE A 26 -10.40 -2.90 -2.71
CA ILE A 26 -11.41 -1.89 -3.03
C ILE A 26 -11.18 -0.64 -2.17
N ASN A 27 -10.69 0.45 -2.77
CA ASN A 27 -10.63 1.74 -2.11
C ASN A 27 -12.00 2.44 -2.17
N THR A 28 -12.70 2.52 -1.04
CA THR A 28 -13.99 3.23 -0.91
C THR A 28 -13.83 4.62 -0.31
N GLY A 29 -12.60 5.05 0.03
CA GLY A 29 -12.31 6.28 0.77
C GLY A 29 -12.67 6.21 2.27
N THR A 30 -13.17 5.07 2.75
CA THR A 30 -13.55 4.87 4.16
C THR A 30 -12.44 4.15 4.94
N GLU A 31 -12.35 4.42 6.24
CA GLU A 31 -11.40 3.73 7.15
C GLU A 31 -11.68 2.23 7.32
N GLU A 32 -12.90 1.79 6.99
CA GLU A 32 -13.33 0.39 7.06
C GLU A 32 -12.73 -0.43 5.93
N SER A 33 -12.53 0.19 4.77
CA SER A 33 -11.88 -0.46 3.63
C SER A 33 -10.37 -0.66 3.78
N ILE A 34 -9.76 -0.19 4.87
CA ILE A 34 -8.32 -0.32 5.10
C ILE A 34 -8.00 -1.60 5.86
N ASP A 35 -7.03 -2.36 5.38
CA ASP A 35 -6.48 -3.50 6.13
C ASP A 35 -5.52 -3.02 7.23
N LYS A 36 -6.11 -2.76 8.40
CA LYS A 36 -5.37 -2.33 9.60
C LYS A 36 -4.43 -3.41 10.13
N ALA A 37 -4.74 -4.68 9.92
CA ALA A 37 -3.92 -5.78 10.42
C ALA A 37 -2.62 -5.92 9.61
N LEU A 38 -2.70 -5.67 8.30
CA LEU A 38 -1.56 -5.58 7.42
C LEU A 38 -0.72 -4.33 7.73
N LEU A 39 -1.31 -3.14 7.65
CA LEU A 39 -0.59 -1.87 7.81
C LEU A 39 0.03 -1.69 9.20
N GLY A 40 -0.58 -2.26 10.25
CA GLY A 40 -0.04 -2.25 11.61
C GLY A 40 1.26 -3.05 11.79
N LYS A 41 1.62 -3.88 10.81
CA LYS A 41 2.89 -4.65 10.81
C LYS A 41 3.99 -3.99 9.98
N ILE A 42 3.65 -2.98 9.17
CA ILE A 42 4.59 -2.35 8.25
C ILE A 42 5.44 -1.31 8.98
N ASP A 43 6.76 -1.47 8.92
CA ASP A 43 7.73 -0.54 9.51
C ASP A 43 8.25 0.50 8.50
N LEU A 44 8.17 0.22 7.19
CA LEU A 44 8.60 1.10 6.12
C LEU A 44 7.61 1.03 4.97
N ILE A 45 7.14 2.18 4.50
CA ILE A 45 6.35 2.31 3.28
C ILE A 45 7.05 3.24 2.29
N VAL A 46 7.11 2.79 1.03
CA VAL A 46 7.72 3.51 -0.07
C VAL A 46 6.69 3.64 -1.19
N THR A 47 6.41 4.86 -1.65
CA THR A 47 5.56 5.09 -2.82
C THR A 47 6.43 5.24 -4.07
N THR A 48 6.13 4.46 -5.11
CA THR A 48 6.91 4.36 -6.36
C THR A 48 6.05 4.53 -7.62
N THR A 49 4.76 4.87 -7.47
CA THR A 49 3.77 4.78 -8.55
C THR A 49 3.74 5.99 -9.47
N GLY A 50 4.19 7.17 -9.00
CA GLY A 50 4.00 8.44 -9.71
C GLY A 50 2.53 8.86 -9.83
N ASN A 51 1.65 8.27 -9.01
CA ASN A 51 0.22 8.54 -9.01
C ASN A 51 -0.20 9.29 -7.73
N VAL A 52 -1.35 9.97 -7.80
CA VAL A 52 -1.86 10.79 -6.70
C VAL A 52 -2.51 9.94 -5.61
N ASN A 53 -2.29 10.31 -4.35
CA ASN A 53 -2.97 9.74 -3.18
C ASN A 53 -2.90 8.20 -3.05
N VAL A 54 -1.79 7.59 -3.50
CA VAL A 54 -1.57 6.15 -3.30
C VAL A 54 -1.30 5.79 -1.83
N CYS A 55 -0.84 6.75 -1.04
CA CYS A 55 -0.74 6.63 0.41
C CYS A 55 -1.74 7.61 1.05
N ASP A 56 -2.97 7.15 1.21
CA ASP A 56 -4.07 7.96 1.72
C ASP A 56 -3.94 8.28 3.22
N SER A 57 -4.65 9.32 3.66
CA SER A 57 -4.71 9.72 5.07
C SER A 57 -5.19 8.59 6.00
N ASN A 58 -6.11 7.75 5.54
CA ASN A 58 -6.60 6.60 6.30
C ASN A 58 -5.54 5.51 6.44
N MET A 59 -4.68 5.34 5.43
CA MET A 59 -3.54 4.45 5.45
C MET A 59 -2.51 4.92 6.48
N LEU A 60 -2.19 6.22 6.49
CA LEU A 60 -1.26 6.83 7.44
C LEU A 60 -1.73 6.68 8.90
N LYS A 61 -3.05 6.75 9.16
CA LYS A 61 -3.63 6.50 10.49
C LYS A 61 -3.49 5.04 10.94
N ALA A 62 -3.53 4.10 9.99
CA ALA A 62 -3.48 2.66 10.25
C ALA A 62 -2.05 2.10 10.35
N LEU A 63 -1.04 2.90 9.99
CA LEU A 63 0.36 2.51 10.06
C LEU A 63 0.83 2.24 11.49
N LYS A 64 1.83 1.36 11.59
CA LYS A 64 2.54 1.09 12.84
C LYS A 64 3.17 2.37 13.39
N LYS A 65 3.12 2.54 14.71
CA LYS A 65 3.80 3.65 15.39
C LYS A 65 5.30 3.59 15.13
N ARG A 66 5.88 4.70 14.67
CA ARG A 66 7.29 4.85 14.22
C ARG A 66 7.60 4.25 12.85
N ALA A 67 6.59 3.91 12.05
CA ALA A 67 6.81 3.56 10.66
C ALA A 67 7.43 4.72 9.89
N VAL A 68 8.36 4.40 8.98
CA VAL A 68 8.99 5.36 8.07
C VAL A 68 8.16 5.41 6.79
N VAL A 69 7.89 6.63 6.32
CA VAL A 69 7.14 6.89 5.08
C VAL A 69 8.05 7.68 4.14
N CYS A 70 8.27 7.19 2.93
CA CYS A 70 9.01 7.92 1.90
C CYS A 70 8.38 7.78 0.51
N ASN A 71 8.69 8.76 -0.34
CA ASN A 71 8.32 8.76 -1.75
C ASN A 71 9.58 8.78 -2.60
N ILE A 72 9.65 7.89 -3.58
CA ILE A 72 10.69 7.90 -4.64
C ILE A 72 10.07 8.09 -6.03
N GLY A 73 8.75 8.33 -6.10
CA GLY A 73 8.11 8.86 -7.29
C GLY A 73 8.60 10.28 -7.62
N HIS A 74 8.29 10.74 -8.84
CA HIS A 74 8.69 12.08 -9.26
C HIS A 74 8.02 13.18 -8.43
N PHE A 75 6.75 12.95 -8.07
CA PHE A 75 5.90 13.80 -7.25
C PHE A 75 5.29 12.99 -6.11
#